data_AF-A0A3A8KTS3-F1
#
_entry.id   AF-A0A3A8KTS3-F1
#
_cell.length_a   1.000
_cell.length_b   1.000
_cell.length_c   1.000
_cell.angle_alpha   90.00
_cell.angle_beta   90.00
_cell.angle_gamma   90.00
#
_symmetry.space_group_name_H-M   'P 1'
#
loop_
_entity.id
_entity.type
_entity.pdbx_description
1 polymer ?
#
loop_
_entity_poly.entity_id
_entity_poly.type
_entity_poly.pdbx_seq_one_letter_code
_entity_poly.pdbx_strand_id
1 'polypeptide(L)'
;MGTMRPRMLVPVLLFALTGGAAPPSEEAKGFVLVSVRDIPAGEQVQEQDLTEVPLPPEWRSEGLINPSGRAYIVGQRLQLPVLKGDIFAWALFENRRDMSFSESCVKALGWPRDAAEQVARARQVLVERQP
;
A
#
# COMPACT_ATOMS: atom_id res chain seq x y z
N MET A 1 -64.07 44.93 -34.96
CA MET A 1 -63.14 44.10 -35.77
C MET A 1 -61.73 44.50 -35.41
N GLY A 2 -60.81 43.68 -34.94
CA GLY A 2 -60.76 42.28 -34.54
C GLY A 2 -59.39 42.12 -33.88
N THR A 3 -59.39 41.66 -32.65
CA THR A 3 -58.21 41.29 -31.86
C THR A 3 -57.44 40.15 -32.51
N MET A 4 -56.10 40.14 -32.45
CA MET A 4 -55.30 38.92 -32.18
C MET A 4 -53.80 39.24 -32.22
N ARG A 5 -53.16 39.25 -31.04
CA ARG A 5 -51.71 39.04 -30.91
C ARG A 5 -51.49 37.56 -30.56
N PRO A 6 -50.56 36.84 -31.21
CA PRO A 6 -50.32 35.44 -30.92
C PRO A 6 -49.60 35.28 -29.58
N ARG A 7 -50.17 34.42 -28.73
CA ARG A 7 -49.53 33.88 -27.52
C ARG A 7 -48.42 32.94 -27.97
N MET A 8 -47.15 33.32 -27.79
CA MET A 8 -46.06 32.34 -27.81
C MET A 8 -46.08 31.57 -26.48
N LEU A 9 -46.24 30.25 -26.59
CA LEU A 9 -46.07 29.30 -25.51
C LEU A 9 -44.63 29.39 -24.98
N VAL A 10 -44.49 29.64 -23.68
CA VAL A 10 -43.26 29.41 -22.93
C VAL A 10 -43.22 27.91 -22.60
N PRO A 11 -42.21 27.14 -23.04
CA PRO A 11 -42.08 25.76 -22.62
C PRO A 11 -41.67 25.74 -21.15
N VAL A 12 -42.53 25.16 -20.31
CA VAL A 12 -42.26 24.84 -18.91
C VAL A 12 -41.15 23.79 -18.91
N LEU A 13 -39.94 24.20 -18.54
CA LEU A 13 -38.81 23.33 -18.29
C LEU A 13 -39.08 22.56 -16.99
N LEU A 14 -39.60 21.34 -17.13
CA LEU A 14 -39.84 20.41 -16.04
C LEU A 14 -38.47 19.83 -15.62
N PHE A 15 -37.85 20.42 -14.59
CA PHE A 15 -36.66 19.86 -13.94
C PHE A 15 -37.09 18.63 -13.14
N ALA A 16 -36.86 17.45 -13.70
CA ALA A 16 -36.95 16.19 -12.95
C ALA A 16 -35.80 16.15 -11.93
N LEU A 17 -36.11 16.43 -10.67
CA LEU A 17 -35.26 16.09 -9.52
C LEU A 17 -35.31 14.57 -9.34
N THR A 18 -34.59 13.84 -10.19
CA THR A 18 -34.19 12.47 -9.88
C THR A 18 -33.12 12.54 -8.81
N GLY A 19 -33.55 12.32 -7.56
CA GLY A 19 -32.67 11.99 -6.44
C GLY A 19 -31.94 10.68 -6.74
N GLY A 20 -30.88 10.77 -7.53
CA GLY A 20 -29.87 9.73 -7.61
C GLY A 20 -29.06 9.81 -6.34
N ALA A 21 -29.32 8.89 -5.40
CA ALA A 21 -28.29 8.51 -4.45
C ALA A 21 -27.07 8.10 -5.31
N ALA A 22 -26.06 8.98 -5.35
CA ALA A 22 -24.81 8.67 -6.01
C ALA A 22 -24.32 7.33 -5.44
N PRO A 23 -23.96 6.34 -6.29
CA PRO A 23 -23.25 5.18 -5.78
C PRO A 23 -22.06 5.68 -4.95
N PRO A 24 -21.70 5.03 -3.83
CA PRO A 24 -20.51 5.40 -3.08
C PRO A 24 -19.40 5.52 -4.10
N SER A 25 -18.83 6.72 -4.23
CA SER A 25 -17.81 7.00 -5.22
C SER A 25 -16.80 5.89 -5.11
N GLU A 26 -16.46 5.26 -6.24
CA GLU A 26 -15.37 4.31 -6.34
C GLU A 26 -14.11 5.01 -5.82
N GLU A 27 -13.91 4.97 -4.50
CA GLU A 27 -12.93 5.80 -3.83
C GLU A 27 -11.59 5.43 -4.43
N ALA A 28 -10.88 6.43 -4.95
CA ALA A 28 -9.69 6.24 -5.77
C ALA A 28 -8.74 5.24 -5.11
N LYS A 29 -8.78 3.99 -5.59
CA LYS A 29 -7.95 2.90 -5.11
C LYS A 29 -6.51 3.33 -5.36
N GLY A 30 -5.74 3.49 -4.29
CA GLY A 30 -4.30 3.68 -4.40
C GLY A 30 -3.62 2.32 -4.42
N PHE A 31 -2.41 2.25 -4.96
CA PHE A 31 -1.62 1.02 -4.96
C PHE A 31 -0.49 1.11 -3.93
N VAL A 32 -0.09 -0.03 -3.39
CA VAL A 32 1.09 -0.21 -2.54
C VAL A 32 1.98 -1.32 -3.08
N LEU A 33 3.27 -1.27 -2.76
CA LEU A 33 4.23 -2.32 -3.12
C LEU A 33 4.20 -3.45 -2.10
N VAL A 34 4.16 -4.68 -2.60
CA VAL A 34 4.09 -5.93 -1.82
C VAL A 34 5.16 -6.90 -2.30
N SER A 35 5.70 -7.70 -1.38
CA SER A 35 6.68 -8.73 -1.72
C SER A 35 6.04 -9.96 -2.37
N VAL A 36 6.59 -10.44 -3.48
CA VAL A 36 6.11 -11.67 -4.15
C VAL A 36 6.76 -12.95 -3.64
N ARG A 37 7.84 -12.83 -2.86
CA ARG A 37 8.58 -13.95 -2.25
C ARG A 37 9.09 -13.59 -0.86
N ASP A 38 9.63 -14.57 -0.17
CA ASP A 38 10.37 -14.31 1.06
C ASP A 38 11.75 -13.71 0.73
N ILE A 39 12.13 -12.67 1.46
CA ILE A 39 13.39 -11.95 1.31
C ILE A 39 14.04 -11.86 2.70
N PRO A 40 15.22 -12.46 2.90
CA PRO A 40 15.91 -12.41 4.18
C PRO A 40 16.44 -11.00 4.48
N ALA A 41 16.74 -10.76 5.76
CA ALA A 41 17.40 -9.53 6.16
C ALA A 41 18.79 -9.44 5.52
N GLY A 42 19.20 -8.24 5.14
CA GLY A 42 20.50 -7.98 4.53
C GLY A 42 20.55 -8.25 3.01
N GLU A 43 19.50 -8.79 2.41
CA GLU A 43 19.39 -8.91 0.95
C GLU A 43 18.95 -7.57 0.33
N GLN A 44 19.37 -7.34 -0.92
CA GLN A 44 18.92 -6.18 -1.70
C GLN A 44 17.62 -6.48 -2.43
N VAL A 45 16.69 -5.51 -2.39
CA VAL A 45 15.41 -5.61 -3.10
C VAL A 45 15.65 -5.54 -4.61
N GLN A 46 15.05 -6.48 -5.34
CA GLN A 46 15.09 -6.53 -6.80
C GLN A 46 13.72 -6.17 -7.38
N GLU A 47 13.69 -5.74 -8.64
CA GLU A 47 12.44 -5.38 -9.33
C GLU A 47 11.43 -6.53 -9.34
N GLN A 48 11.91 -7.75 -9.54
CA GLN A 48 11.11 -8.97 -9.54
C GLN A 48 10.54 -9.36 -8.17
N ASP A 49 10.99 -8.71 -7.10
CA ASP A 49 10.48 -8.95 -5.75
C ASP A 49 9.19 -8.17 -5.48
N LEU A 50 8.83 -7.23 -6.36
CA LEU A 50 7.79 -6.24 -6.13
C LEU A 50 6.56 -6.48 -7.00
N THR A 51 5.38 -6.44 -6.37
CA THR A 51 4.08 -6.35 -7.05
C THR A 51 3.24 -5.23 -6.47
N GLU A 52 2.19 -4.83 -7.19
CA GLU A 52 1.29 -3.76 -6.79
C GLU A 52 -0.05 -4.33 -6.36
N VAL A 53 -0.51 -3.94 -5.17
CA VAL A 53 -1.80 -4.36 -4.64
C VAL A 53 -2.65 -3.12 -4.39
N PRO A 54 -3.92 -3.08 -4.87
CA PRO A 54 -4.82 -1.99 -4.57
C PRO A 54 -5.17 -2.00 -3.08
N LEU A 55 -5.11 -0.83 -2.46
CA LEU A 55 -5.40 -0.63 -1.06
C LEU A 55 -6.47 0.48 -0.90
N PRO A 56 -7.50 0.26 -0.06
CA PRO A 56 -8.47 1.30 0.26
C PRO A 56 -7.78 2.55 0.84
N PRO A 57 -8.29 3.77 0.56
CA PRO A 57 -7.70 5.02 1.05
C PRO A 57 -7.46 5.04 2.57
N GLU A 58 -8.36 4.45 3.35
CA GLU A 58 -8.30 4.39 4.82
C GLU A 58 -7.12 3.57 5.35
N TRP A 59 -6.55 2.67 4.56
CA TRP A 59 -5.39 1.85 4.95
C TRP A 59 -4.08 2.38 4.36
N ARG A 60 -4.16 3.40 3.49
CA ARG A 60 -2.97 4.07 2.98
C ARG A 60 -2.41 5.00 4.04
N SER A 61 -1.12 4.84 4.32
CA SER A 61 -0.37 5.77 5.14
C SER A 61 0.93 6.15 4.45
N GLU A 62 1.49 7.31 4.79
CA GLU A 62 2.77 7.79 4.24
C GLU A 62 3.93 6.85 4.58
N GLY A 63 3.79 6.02 5.62
CA GLY A 63 4.76 5.00 5.98
C GLY A 63 4.84 3.84 4.98
N LEU A 64 3.79 3.62 4.18
CA LEU A 64 3.76 2.59 3.15
C LEU A 64 4.34 3.11 1.84
N ILE A 65 5.02 2.23 1.12
CA ILE A 65 5.63 2.58 -0.16
C ILE A 65 4.61 2.36 -1.27
N ASN A 66 4.28 3.44 -1.97
CA ASN A 66 3.47 3.41 -3.18
C ASN A 66 4.35 3.11 -4.42
N PRO A 67 3.75 2.84 -5.60
CA PRO A 67 4.51 2.53 -6.81
C PRO A 67 5.53 3.58 -7.24
N SER A 68 5.31 4.86 -6.93
CA SER A 68 6.26 5.92 -7.28
C SER A 68 7.58 5.84 -6.49
N GLY A 69 7.55 5.18 -5.31
CA GLY A 69 8.74 4.90 -4.51
C GLY A 69 9.56 3.69 -4.98
N ARG A 70 9.07 2.93 -5.97
CA ARG A 70 9.71 1.69 -6.48
C ARG A 70 11.18 1.89 -6.84
N ALA A 71 11.47 2.88 -7.68
CA ALA A 71 12.82 3.16 -8.15
C ALA A 71 13.80 3.54 -7.01
N TYR A 72 13.28 4.00 -5.87
CA TYR A 72 14.10 4.35 -4.71
C TYR A 72 14.51 3.12 -3.90
N ILE A 73 13.64 2.10 -3.80
CA ILE A 73 13.89 0.94 -2.94
C ILE A 73 14.63 -0.20 -3.66
N VAL A 74 14.56 -0.27 -4.99
CA VAL A 74 15.33 -1.27 -5.75
C VAL A 74 16.83 -1.05 -5.53
N GLY A 75 17.53 -2.12 -5.17
CA GLY A 75 18.95 -2.10 -4.80
C GLY A 75 19.20 -1.74 -3.33
N GLN A 76 18.18 -1.32 -2.58
CA GLN A 76 18.33 -1.09 -1.14
C GLN A 76 18.32 -2.39 -0.36
N ARG A 77 19.10 -2.40 0.73
CA ARG A 77 19.23 -3.54 1.62
C ARG A 77 18.14 -3.51 2.70
N LEU A 78 17.52 -4.66 2.93
CA LEU A 78 16.51 -4.82 4.00
C LEU A 78 17.18 -4.96 5.37
N GLN A 79 16.59 -4.34 6.38
CA GLN A 79 17.01 -4.51 7.78
C GLN A 79 16.37 -5.72 8.45
N LEU A 80 15.16 -6.08 8.03
CA LEU A 80 14.35 -7.16 8.59
C LEU A 80 13.93 -8.12 7.47
N PRO A 81 13.70 -9.41 7.77
CA PRO A 81 13.13 -10.31 6.78
C PRO A 81 11.73 -9.83 6.39
N VAL A 82 11.42 -9.94 5.10
CA VAL A 82 10.12 -9.62 4.50
C VAL A 82 9.55 -10.90 3.94
N LEU A 83 8.33 -11.26 4.33
CA LEU A 83 7.66 -12.45 3.83
C LEU A 83 6.87 -12.14 2.56
N LYS A 84 6.60 -13.19 1.79
CA LYS A 84 5.67 -13.11 0.67
C LYS A 84 4.32 -12.58 1.14
N GLY A 85 3.85 -11.53 0.48
CA GLY A 85 2.58 -10.87 0.78
C GLY A 85 2.71 -9.68 1.73
N ASP A 86 3.88 -9.45 2.33
CA ASP A 86 4.10 -8.28 3.18
C ASP A 86 4.14 -7.00 2.36
N ILE A 87 3.53 -5.95 2.91
CA ILE A 87 3.56 -4.60 2.32
C ILE A 87 4.90 -3.94 2.65
N PHE A 88 5.53 -3.34 1.64
CA PHE A 88 6.75 -2.57 1.84
C PHE A 88 6.45 -1.25 2.55
N ALA A 89 7.15 -1.03 3.66
CA ALA A 89 7.14 0.21 4.42
C ALA A 89 8.54 0.82 4.49
N TRP A 90 8.64 2.15 4.59
CA TRP A 90 9.92 2.85 4.68
C TRP A 90 10.78 2.38 5.85
N ALA A 91 10.15 1.92 6.94
CA ALA A 91 10.83 1.40 8.13
C ALA A 91 11.62 0.09 7.87
N LEU A 92 11.35 -0.62 6.77
CA LEU A 92 12.12 -1.83 6.39
C LEU A 92 13.51 -1.48 5.86
N PHE A 93 13.70 -0.23 5.44
CA PHE A 93 14.91 0.29 4.80
C PHE A 93 15.68 1.20 5.74
N GLU A 94 16.97 1.31 5.51
CA GLU A 94 17.90 2.01 6.40
C GLU A 94 17.92 3.51 6.14
N ASN A 95 17.35 4.30 7.04
CA ASN A 95 17.74 5.70 7.18
C ASN A 95 19.09 5.74 7.91
N ARG A 96 20.18 5.81 7.15
CA ARG A 96 21.58 5.88 7.61
C ARG A 96 21.77 6.80 8.81
N ARG A 97 21.69 6.27 10.04
CA ARG A 97 22.32 6.88 11.22
C ARG A 97 22.98 5.92 12.19
N ASP A 98 22.61 4.63 12.27
CA ASP A 98 23.42 3.71 13.08
C ASP A 98 23.10 2.22 12.81
N MET A 99 23.94 1.55 12.00
CA MET A 99 23.90 0.08 11.85
C MET A 99 24.15 -0.65 13.19
N SER A 100 24.77 0.01 14.17
CA SER A 100 25.07 -0.61 15.46
C SER A 100 23.81 -0.88 16.28
N PHE A 101 22.71 -0.14 16.04
CA PHE A 101 21.45 -0.33 16.76
C PHE A 101 20.72 -1.59 16.28
N SER A 102 20.64 -1.80 14.97
CA SER A 102 20.04 -3.02 14.39
C SER A 102 20.89 -4.25 14.71
N GLU A 103 22.22 -4.17 14.62
CA GLU A 103 23.12 -5.25 15.06
C GLU A 103 22.97 -5.58 16.55
N SER A 104 22.80 -4.57 17.40
CA SER A 104 22.58 -4.76 18.84
C SER A 104 21.24 -5.43 19.13
N CYS A 105 20.16 -5.04 18.44
CA CYS A 105 18.86 -5.71 18.52
C CYS A 105 18.93 -7.16 18.03
N VAL A 106 19.57 -7.41 16.89
CA VAL A 106 19.78 -8.76 16.35
C VAL A 106 20.58 -9.63 17.31
N LYS A 107 21.65 -9.07 17.91
CA LYS A 107 22.49 -9.75 18.90
C LYS A 107 21.73 -10.00 20.21
N ALA A 108 20.95 -9.03 20.69
CA ALA A 108 20.17 -9.14 21.93
C ALA A 108 19.00 -10.12 21.80
N LEU A 109 18.38 -10.21 20.62
CA LEU A 109 17.24 -11.09 20.34
C LEU A 109 17.66 -12.50 19.90
N GLY A 110 18.96 -12.75 19.73
CA GLY A 110 19.48 -14.03 19.22
C GLY A 110 18.87 -14.36 17.86
N TRP A 111 18.79 -13.38 16.97
CA TRP A 111 18.17 -13.58 15.66
C TRP A 111 19.05 -14.47 14.78
N PRO A 112 18.45 -15.39 14.00
CA PRO A 112 19.21 -16.28 13.15
C PRO A 112 20.04 -15.52 12.13
N ARG A 113 21.26 -15.97 11.87
CA ARG A 113 22.10 -15.42 10.78
C ARG A 113 21.78 -16.09 9.44
N ASP A 114 21.21 -17.28 9.47
CA ASP A 114 20.81 -18.02 8.28
C ASP A 114 19.48 -17.50 7.72
N ALA A 115 19.44 -17.28 6.41
CA ALA A 115 18.29 -16.72 5.70
C ALA A 115 17.04 -17.61 5.81
N ALA A 116 17.19 -18.93 5.69
CA ALA A 116 16.07 -19.85 5.78
C ALA A 116 15.53 -19.91 7.21
N GLU A 117 16.41 -19.88 8.21
CA GLU A 117 16.02 -19.84 9.61
C GLU A 117 15.33 -18.52 10.00
N GLN A 118 15.78 -17.38 9.46
CA GLN A 118 15.10 -16.08 9.64
C GLN A 118 13.66 -16.13 9.14
N VAL A 119 13.46 -16.64 7.92
CA VAL A 119 12.14 -16.76 7.29
C VAL A 119 11.27 -17.76 8.07
N ALA A 120 11.82 -18.91 8.45
CA ALA A 120 11.10 -19.92 9.23
C ALA A 120 10.61 -19.36 10.57
N ARG A 121 11.47 -18.62 11.28
CA ARG A 121 11.12 -17.99 12.55
C ARG A 121 10.08 -16.89 12.40
N ALA A 122 10.20 -16.05 11.37
CA ALA A 122 9.19 -15.03 11.07
C ALA A 122 7.80 -15.67 10.81
N ARG A 123 7.76 -16.76 10.04
CA ARG A 123 6.53 -17.54 9.81
C ARG A 123 5.98 -18.14 11.11
N GLN A 124 6.84 -18.71 11.95
CA GLN A 124 6.42 -19.29 13.23
C GLN A 124 5.76 -18.25 14.14
N VAL A 125 6.33 -17.04 14.25
CA VAL A 125 5.75 -15.95 15.05
C VAL A 125 4.35 -15.55 14.56
N LEU A 126 4.10 -15.59 13.25
CA LEU A 126 2.76 -15.31 12.71
C LEU A 126 1.76 -16.39 13.09
N VAL A 127 2.16 -17.66 13.09
CA VAL A 127 1.29 -18.78 13.49
C VAL A 127 0.96 -18.71 14.98
N GLU A 128 1.96 -18.46 15.83
CA GLU A 128 1.77 -18.38 17.29
C GLU A 128 0.88 -17.20 17.73
N ARG A 129 0.75 -16.17 16.89
CA ARG A 129 -0.06 -14.97 17.18
C ARG A 129 -1.45 -15.00 16.55
N GLN A 130 -1.81 -16.05 15.81
CA GLN A 130 -3.18 -16.24 15.36
C GLN A 130 -4.05 -16.68 16.56
N PRO A 131 -5.12 -15.94 16.90
CA PRO A 131 -6.03 -16.28 18.00
C PRO A 131 -6.87 -17.54 17.71
#